data_AF-B1P859-F1
#
_entry.id   AF-B1P859-F1
#
_cell.length_a   1.000
_cell.length_b   1.000
_cell.length_c   1.000
_cell.angle_alpha   90.00
_cell.angle_beta   90.00
_cell.angle_gamma   90.00
#
_symmetry.space_group_name_H-M   'P 1'
#
loop_
_entity.id
_entity.type
_entity.pdbx_description
1 polymer ?
#
loop_
_entity_poly.entity_id
_entity_poly.type
_entity_poly.pdbx_seq_one_letter_code
_entity_poly.pdbx_strand_id
1 'polypeptide(L)'
;DTGDIIRGYYPRYDEQYPGSGSDFSMCTMLARSFADIGDIIRGKDLFIGNNKRDKLQEQLQKYFNKIYHGLTDSGAKKHYEGDYPNYYQLREDWWTANRETVWKALTCKADTGNAYFRPTCDSGDGKGPSVAKDHCRCDGSNAGKGSGDVNIVPTYFDYVPQYLR
;
A
#
# COMPACT_ATOMS: atom_id res chain seq x y z
N ASP A 1 1.56 14.05 4.93
CA ASP A 1 2.08 12.99 4.03
C ASP A 1 0.99 12.66 3.01
N THR A 2 1.12 11.60 2.21
CA THR A 2 0.11 11.22 1.20
C THR A 2 -1.25 10.92 1.83
N GLY A 3 -1.28 10.33 3.04
CA GLY A 3 -2.50 10.08 3.80
C GLY A 3 -3.21 11.38 4.19
N ASP A 4 -2.45 12.36 4.70
CA ASP A 4 -2.99 13.71 5.00
C ASP A 4 -3.62 14.39 3.78
N ILE A 5 -3.02 14.25 2.59
CA ILE A 5 -3.53 14.86 1.35
C ILE A 5 -4.86 14.21 0.92
N ILE A 6 -4.92 12.87 0.91
CA ILE A 6 -6.14 12.12 0.58
C ILE A 6 -7.26 12.49 1.55
N ARG A 7 -6.96 12.53 2.84
CA ARG A 7 -7.91 12.94 3.90
C ARG A 7 -8.47 14.34 3.68
N GLY A 8 -7.63 15.31 3.33
CA GLY A 8 -8.06 16.70 3.09
C GLY A 8 -8.84 16.91 1.80
N TYR A 9 -8.66 16.03 0.81
CA TYR A 9 -9.33 16.13 -0.49
C TYR A 9 -10.65 15.34 -0.56
N TYR A 10 -10.73 14.20 0.12
CA TYR A 10 -11.90 13.30 0.09
C TYR A 10 -13.26 14.00 0.35
N PRO A 11 -13.43 14.87 1.37
CA PRO A 11 -14.72 15.53 1.60
C PRO A 11 -15.18 16.40 0.43
N ARG A 12 -14.23 17.03 -0.29
CA ARG A 12 -14.52 17.84 -1.48
C ARG A 12 -14.88 16.99 -2.69
N TYR A 13 -14.29 15.81 -2.79
CA TYR A 13 -14.62 14.84 -3.85
C TYR A 13 -16.03 14.27 -3.64
N ASP A 14 -16.37 13.90 -2.41
CA ASP A 14 -17.70 13.40 -2.01
C ASP A 14 -18.79 14.46 -2.27
N GLU A 15 -18.54 15.72 -1.87
CA GLU A 15 -19.42 16.87 -2.14
C GLU A 15 -19.57 17.18 -3.64
N GLN A 16 -18.54 16.95 -4.45
CA GLN A 16 -18.56 17.19 -5.90
C GLN A 16 -19.25 16.06 -6.69
N TYR A 17 -19.23 14.82 -6.18
CA TYR A 17 -19.76 13.64 -6.86
C TYR A 17 -20.80 12.86 -6.01
N PRO A 18 -21.85 13.54 -5.50
CA PRO A 18 -22.82 12.92 -4.60
C PRO A 18 -23.57 11.77 -5.29
N GLY A 19 -23.51 10.58 -4.68
CA GLY A 19 -24.23 9.40 -5.18
C GLY A 19 -23.62 8.76 -6.45
N SER A 20 -22.35 9.01 -6.76
CA SER A 20 -21.63 8.50 -7.94
C SER A 20 -21.40 6.98 -8.00
N GLY A 21 -22.13 6.19 -7.19
CA GLY A 21 -21.89 4.75 -7.00
C GLY A 21 -20.55 4.43 -6.33
N SER A 22 -19.79 5.46 -5.95
CA SER A 22 -18.48 5.34 -5.35
C SER A 22 -18.55 5.48 -3.83
N ASP A 23 -19.25 4.54 -3.17
CA ASP A 23 -19.16 4.28 -1.72
C ASP A 23 -17.78 3.72 -1.32
N PHE A 24 -16.72 4.22 -1.97
CA PHE A 24 -15.34 3.92 -1.66
C PHE A 24 -14.97 4.66 -0.39
N SER A 25 -15.14 3.98 0.75
CA SER A 25 -14.61 4.39 2.04
C SER A 25 -13.22 5.03 1.91
N MET A 26 -12.88 5.99 2.77
CA MET A 26 -11.53 6.58 2.85
C MET A 26 -10.42 5.51 2.79
N CYS A 27 -10.64 4.37 3.43
CA CYS A 27 -9.72 3.24 3.45
C CYS A 27 -9.54 2.57 2.07
N THR A 28 -10.56 2.56 1.20
CA THR A 28 -10.45 2.11 -0.19
C THR A 28 -9.56 3.05 -1.02
N MET A 29 -9.67 4.36 -0.81
CA MET A 29 -8.80 5.34 -1.47
C MET A 29 -7.35 5.19 -0.98
N LEU A 30 -7.13 5.04 0.33
CA LEU A 30 -5.82 4.73 0.90
C LEU A 30 -5.26 3.40 0.36
N ALA A 31 -6.10 2.36 0.20
CA ALA A 31 -5.71 1.07 -0.37
C ALA A 31 -5.30 1.15 -1.85
N ARG A 32 -5.93 2.01 -2.64
CA ARG A 32 -5.52 2.29 -4.03
C ARG A 32 -4.17 3.00 -4.07
N SER A 33 -4.02 4.10 -3.33
CA SER A 33 -2.74 4.84 -3.27
C SER A 33 -1.59 4.01 -2.71
N PHE A 34 -1.84 3.11 -1.76
CA PHE A 34 -0.86 2.13 -1.29
C PHE A 34 -0.39 1.18 -2.39
N ALA A 35 -1.33 0.69 -3.22
CA ALA A 35 -1.02 -0.18 -4.34
C ALA A 35 -0.21 0.54 -5.44
N ASP A 36 -0.54 1.80 -5.72
CA ASP A 36 0.25 2.64 -6.64
C ASP A 36 1.66 2.91 -6.10
N ILE A 37 1.82 3.18 -4.80
CA ILE A 37 3.14 3.28 -4.15
C ILE A 37 3.92 1.96 -4.31
N GLY A 38 3.27 0.82 -4.08
CA GLY A 38 3.89 -0.50 -4.29
C GLY A 38 4.36 -0.71 -5.72
N ASP A 39 3.55 -0.33 -6.72
CA ASP A 39 3.93 -0.43 -8.13
C ASP A 39 5.05 0.52 -8.53
N ILE A 40 5.10 1.73 -7.96
CA ILE A 40 6.22 2.67 -8.16
C ILE A 40 7.51 2.07 -7.63
N ILE A 41 7.52 1.55 -6.38
CA ILE A 41 8.71 0.93 -5.78
C ILE A 41 9.18 -0.27 -6.60
N ARG A 42 8.25 -1.15 -7.00
CA ARG A 42 8.54 -2.37 -7.76
C ARG A 42 8.81 -2.15 -9.25
N GLY A 43 8.62 -0.94 -9.76
CA GLY A 43 8.82 -0.61 -11.17
C GLY A 43 7.72 -1.15 -12.10
N LYS A 44 6.56 -1.49 -11.54
CA LYS A 44 5.36 -2.01 -12.23
C LYS A 44 4.36 -0.91 -12.63
N ASP A 45 4.51 0.30 -12.11
CA ASP A 45 3.64 1.43 -12.43
C ASP A 45 3.59 1.70 -13.94
N LEU A 46 2.42 2.09 -14.46
CA LEU A 46 2.11 2.31 -15.88
C LEU A 46 1.91 3.79 -16.22
N PHE A 47 2.12 4.72 -15.27
CA PHE A 47 1.98 6.16 -15.54
C PHE A 47 3.06 6.67 -16.52
N ILE A 48 2.71 6.96 -17.76
CA ILE A 48 3.64 7.38 -18.84
C ILE A 48 3.79 8.92 -18.92
N GLY A 49 3.22 9.67 -17.98
CA GLY A 49 2.90 11.09 -18.17
C GLY A 49 4.02 12.15 -18.10
N ASN A 50 5.28 11.82 -17.76
CA ASN A 50 6.41 12.79 -17.77
C ASN A 50 7.80 12.19 -17.45
N ASN A 51 8.85 12.93 -17.83
CA ASN A 51 10.26 12.69 -17.48
C ASN A 51 10.56 12.73 -15.95
N LYS A 52 9.58 13.00 -15.06
CA LYS A 52 9.81 12.93 -13.60
C LYS A 52 9.72 11.48 -13.11
N ARG A 53 8.91 10.63 -13.76
CA ARG A 53 8.89 9.19 -13.52
C ARG A 53 10.26 8.58 -13.75
N ASP A 54 10.89 8.86 -14.89
CA ASP A 54 12.17 8.24 -15.24
C ASP A 54 13.25 8.61 -14.22
N LYS A 55 13.30 9.89 -13.83
CA LYS A 55 14.14 10.36 -12.73
C LYS A 55 13.86 9.64 -11.40
N LEU A 56 12.60 9.37 -11.06
CA LEU A 56 12.26 8.60 -9.86
C LEU A 56 12.72 7.14 -9.97
N GLN A 57 12.49 6.49 -11.11
CA GLN A 57 12.92 5.10 -11.33
C GLN A 57 14.44 4.95 -11.36
N GLU A 58 15.18 5.89 -11.95
CA GLU A 58 16.64 5.96 -11.86
C GLU A 58 17.13 6.10 -10.41
N GLN A 59 16.48 6.91 -9.59
CA GLN A 59 16.86 7.04 -8.18
C GLN A 59 16.55 5.76 -7.41
N LEU A 60 15.40 5.12 -7.67
CA LEU A 60 15.08 3.80 -7.11
C LEU A 60 16.12 2.74 -7.53
N GLN A 61 16.51 2.66 -8.81
CA GLN A 61 17.59 1.80 -9.27
C GLN A 61 18.91 2.08 -8.50
N LYS A 62 19.28 3.35 -8.30
CA LYS A 62 20.46 3.75 -7.53
C LYS A 62 20.37 3.36 -6.04
N TYR A 63 19.19 3.40 -5.43
CA TYR A 63 19.00 2.95 -4.05
C TYR A 63 19.03 1.42 -3.94
N PHE A 64 18.34 0.69 -4.81
CA PHE A 64 18.35 -0.77 -4.81
C PHE A 64 19.73 -1.36 -5.19
N ASN A 65 20.50 -0.68 -6.04
CA ASN A 65 21.92 -0.98 -6.27
C ASN A 65 22.73 -0.91 -4.96
N LYS A 66 22.57 0.17 -4.17
CA LYS A 66 23.22 0.30 -2.85
C LYS A 66 22.77 -0.77 -1.86
N ILE A 67 21.48 -1.13 -1.84
CA ILE A 67 20.93 -2.20 -1.00
C ILE A 67 21.59 -3.54 -1.39
N TYR A 68 21.61 -3.88 -2.68
CA TYR A 68 22.25 -5.09 -3.21
C TYR A 68 23.74 -5.19 -2.84
N HIS A 69 24.50 -4.10 -2.97
CA HIS A 69 25.90 -4.07 -2.56
C HIS A 69 26.10 -4.08 -1.03
N GLY A 70 25.08 -3.70 -0.26
CA GLY A 70 25.05 -3.79 1.20
C GLY A 70 24.63 -5.15 1.75
N LEU A 71 24.21 -6.11 0.91
CA LEU A 71 23.91 -7.48 1.33
C LEU A 71 25.19 -8.17 1.83
N THR A 72 25.21 -8.50 3.11
CA THR A 72 26.33 -9.17 3.78
C THR A 72 26.32 -10.70 3.60
N ASP A 73 25.14 -11.29 3.40
CA ASP A 73 25.00 -12.71 3.11
C ASP A 73 25.29 -13.02 1.63
N SER A 74 26.18 -13.99 1.39
CA SER A 74 26.59 -14.38 0.05
C SER A 74 25.52 -15.18 -0.70
N GLY A 75 24.64 -15.88 0.01
CA GLY A 75 23.48 -16.56 -0.57
C GLY A 75 22.46 -15.58 -1.11
N ALA A 76 22.06 -14.59 -0.30
CA ALA A 76 21.16 -13.50 -0.69
C ALA A 76 21.74 -12.70 -1.87
N LYS A 77 23.03 -12.35 -1.83
CA LYS A 77 23.67 -11.64 -2.95
C LYS A 77 23.65 -12.47 -4.25
N LYS A 78 23.93 -13.78 -4.17
CA LYS A 78 23.83 -14.69 -5.32
C LYS A 78 22.40 -14.84 -5.85
N HIS A 79 21.40 -14.81 -4.96
CA HIS A 79 19.99 -14.88 -5.34
C HIS A 79 19.57 -13.73 -6.26
N TYR A 80 20.00 -12.50 -5.96
CA TYR A 80 19.68 -11.30 -6.75
C TYR A 80 20.73 -10.93 -7.82
N GLU A 81 21.73 -11.78 -8.08
CA GLU A 81 22.86 -11.44 -8.98
C GLU A 81 22.41 -11.14 -10.42
N GLY A 82 21.41 -11.87 -10.92
CA GLY A 82 20.81 -11.68 -12.25
C GLY A 82 19.77 -10.56 -12.34
N ASP A 83 19.53 -9.81 -11.26
CA ASP A 83 18.44 -8.82 -11.16
C ASP A 83 18.89 -7.40 -11.62
N TYR A 84 20.19 -7.20 -11.86
CA TYR A 84 20.74 -5.96 -12.42
C TYR A 84 20.20 -5.65 -13.83
N PRO A 85 19.93 -4.38 -14.19
CA PRO A 85 20.09 -3.14 -13.41
C PRO A 85 18.83 -2.73 -12.62
N ASN A 86 17.72 -3.46 -12.79
CA ASN A 86 16.42 -3.00 -12.33
C ASN A 86 16.11 -3.37 -10.88
N TYR A 87 16.65 -4.50 -10.42
CA TYR A 87 16.43 -5.07 -9.09
C TYR A 87 14.96 -5.44 -8.84
N TYR A 88 14.29 -6.07 -9.80
CA TYR A 88 12.86 -6.39 -9.71
C TYR A 88 12.56 -7.39 -8.60
N GLN A 89 13.30 -8.50 -8.50
CA GLN A 89 13.12 -9.49 -7.43
C GLN A 89 13.39 -8.87 -6.06
N LEU A 90 14.53 -8.17 -5.93
CA LEU A 90 14.89 -7.47 -4.68
C LEU A 90 13.86 -6.39 -4.29
N ARG A 91 13.21 -5.73 -5.24
CA ARG A 91 12.12 -4.77 -4.98
C ARG A 91 10.82 -5.46 -4.56
N GLU A 92 10.45 -6.59 -5.15
CA GLU A 92 9.25 -7.36 -4.74
C GLU A 92 9.40 -7.88 -3.31
N ASP A 93 10.57 -8.43 -2.97
CA ASP A 93 10.86 -8.95 -1.63
C ASP A 93 11.00 -7.82 -0.61
N TRP A 94 11.65 -6.71 -0.98
CA TRP A 94 11.69 -5.51 -0.14
C TRP A 94 10.28 -4.94 0.11
N TRP A 95 9.42 -4.87 -0.91
CA TRP A 95 8.04 -4.44 -0.73
C TRP A 95 7.30 -5.40 0.21
N THR A 96 7.37 -6.71 -0.05
CA THR A 96 6.71 -7.74 0.76
C THR A 96 7.15 -7.68 2.24
N ALA A 97 8.43 -7.43 2.51
CA ALA A 97 8.97 -7.27 3.86
C ALA A 97 8.60 -5.93 4.56
N ASN A 98 8.28 -4.87 3.80
CA ASN A 98 8.04 -3.53 4.35
C ASN A 98 6.60 -3.01 4.20
N ARG A 99 5.74 -3.73 3.47
CA ARG A 99 4.36 -3.30 3.12
C ARG A 99 3.50 -2.96 4.36
N GLU A 100 3.67 -3.68 5.46
CA GLU A 100 3.01 -3.37 6.75
C GLU A 100 3.44 -2.02 7.32
N THR A 101 4.75 -1.75 7.35
CA THR A 101 5.30 -0.47 7.82
C THR A 101 4.86 0.69 6.93
N VAL A 102 4.81 0.49 5.60
CA VAL A 102 4.31 1.50 4.65
C VAL A 102 2.82 1.75 4.84
N TRP A 103 2.01 0.70 5.03
CA TRP A 103 0.57 0.83 5.31
C TRP A 103 0.34 1.61 6.60
N LYS A 104 1.05 1.23 7.68
CA LYS A 104 1.02 1.91 8.97
C LYS A 104 1.38 3.39 8.85
N ALA A 105 2.42 3.74 8.09
CA ALA A 105 2.78 5.14 7.85
C ALA A 105 1.72 5.92 7.07
N LEU A 106 0.98 5.24 6.17
CA LEU A 106 -0.11 5.83 5.39
C LEU A 106 -1.41 5.99 6.21
N THR A 107 -1.68 5.10 7.18
CA THR A 107 -2.96 5.04 7.91
C THR A 107 -2.92 5.58 9.35
N CYS A 108 -1.78 5.64 10.03
CA CYS A 108 -1.71 6.05 11.45
C CYS A 108 -2.03 7.54 11.74
N LYS A 109 -2.34 8.34 10.72
CA LYS A 109 -2.91 9.69 10.85
C LYS A 109 -4.32 9.83 10.26
N ALA A 110 -4.88 8.75 9.72
CA ALA A 110 -6.25 8.75 9.22
C ALA A 110 -7.22 8.70 10.41
N ASP A 111 -8.19 9.62 10.42
CA ASP A 111 -9.10 9.80 11.56
C ASP A 111 -9.93 8.56 11.88
N THR A 112 -10.37 8.52 13.14
CA THR A 112 -10.91 7.36 13.87
C THR A 112 -12.30 6.85 13.42
N GLY A 113 -12.79 7.24 12.23
CA GLY A 113 -14.19 7.04 11.82
C GLY A 113 -14.45 6.26 10.52
N ASN A 114 -13.41 5.78 9.81
CA ASN A 114 -13.59 5.14 8.50
C ASN A 114 -13.23 3.65 8.53
N ALA A 115 -14.15 2.78 8.11
CA ALA A 115 -13.97 1.33 8.01
C ALA A 115 -13.39 0.91 6.64
N TYR A 116 -12.63 -0.19 6.59
CA TYR A 116 -12.17 -0.80 5.32
C TYR A 116 -13.03 -2.00 4.93
N PHE A 117 -13.75 -1.87 3.82
CA PHE A 117 -14.63 -2.93 3.32
C PHE A 117 -13.96 -3.81 2.28
N ARG A 118 -13.69 -5.06 2.67
CA ARG A 118 -13.67 -6.21 1.76
C ARG A 118 -14.68 -7.24 2.29
N PRO A 119 -15.85 -7.44 1.65
CA PRO A 119 -16.59 -8.65 1.87
C PRO A 119 -15.73 -9.82 1.37
N THR A 120 -15.45 -10.79 2.23
CA THR A 120 -14.96 -12.10 1.77
C THR A 120 -16.13 -12.85 1.11
N CYS A 121 -15.83 -13.80 0.21
CA CYS A 121 -16.84 -14.42 -0.67
C CYS A 121 -18.00 -15.13 0.09
N ASP A 122 -17.79 -15.42 1.36
CA ASP A 122 -18.68 -15.98 2.37
C ASP A 122 -19.59 -14.94 3.06
N SER A 123 -19.59 -13.67 2.64
CA SER A 123 -20.40 -12.59 3.26
C SER A 123 -20.87 -11.53 2.26
N GLY A 124 -21.82 -11.90 1.40
CA GLY A 124 -22.50 -10.97 0.46
C GLY A 124 -23.16 -9.76 1.12
N ASP A 125 -23.51 -9.86 2.41
CA ASP A 125 -24.17 -8.79 3.18
C ASP A 125 -23.18 -7.74 3.76
N GLY A 126 -21.87 -7.87 3.51
CA GLY A 126 -20.86 -6.92 4.02
C GLY A 126 -20.71 -6.89 5.54
N LYS A 127 -21.19 -7.91 6.25
CA LYS A 127 -21.23 -7.97 7.74
C LYS A 127 -20.30 -9.02 8.37
N GLY A 128 -19.58 -9.78 7.55
CA GLY A 128 -18.72 -10.91 7.95
C GLY A 128 -17.62 -10.57 8.98
N PRO A 129 -17.04 -11.58 9.64
CA PRO A 129 -16.00 -11.39 10.67
C PRO A 129 -14.67 -10.85 10.11
N SER A 130 -14.48 -10.96 8.80
CA SER A 130 -13.36 -10.44 8.00
C SER A 130 -13.45 -8.93 7.72
N VAL A 131 -14.62 -8.31 7.93
CA VAL A 131 -14.82 -6.88 7.64
C VAL A 131 -14.18 -6.05 8.74
N ALA A 132 -13.25 -5.16 8.38
CA ALA A 132 -12.63 -4.22 9.29
C ALA A 132 -13.62 -3.09 9.64
N LYS A 133 -14.58 -3.44 10.51
CA LYS A 133 -15.47 -2.49 11.18
C LYS A 133 -14.61 -1.57 12.02
N ASP A 134 -14.68 -0.29 11.68
CA ASP A 134 -13.88 0.80 12.23
C ASP A 134 -12.35 0.72 11.96
N HIS A 135 -11.83 1.84 11.47
CA HIS A 135 -10.43 2.12 11.09
C HIS A 135 -9.86 1.37 9.87
N CYS A 136 -8.80 1.93 9.28
CA CYS A 136 -8.14 1.39 8.09
C CYS A 136 -6.98 0.37 8.28
N ARG A 137 -6.28 0.13 9.39
CA ARG A 137 -6.38 0.56 10.80
C ARG A 137 -5.06 1.16 11.29
N CYS A 138 -5.07 1.65 12.54
CA CYS A 138 -3.91 1.77 13.42
C CYS A 138 -4.40 1.86 14.87
N ASP A 139 -3.89 1.00 15.76
CA ASP A 139 -3.99 1.21 17.22
C ASP A 139 -2.60 1.42 17.82
N GLY A 140 -2.29 2.67 18.15
CA GLY A 140 -1.14 3.02 18.97
C GLY A 140 -1.51 2.99 20.45
N SER A 141 -0.71 2.28 21.26
CA SER A 141 -0.74 2.27 22.75
C SER A 141 -2.00 1.76 23.49
N ASN A 142 -3.19 1.66 22.89
CA ASN A 142 -4.41 1.21 23.57
C ASN A 142 -4.98 -0.14 23.05
N ALA A 143 -4.19 -0.92 22.33
CA ALA A 143 -4.51 -2.33 22.10
C ALA A 143 -4.49 -3.08 23.44
N GLY A 144 -5.68 -3.26 24.04
CA GLY A 144 -5.86 -4.15 25.19
C GLY A 144 -5.34 -5.55 24.85
N LYS A 145 -4.85 -6.29 25.86
CA LYS A 145 -4.21 -7.61 25.72
C LYS A 145 -5.19 -8.70 25.25
N GLY A 146 -5.66 -8.60 24.02
CA GLY A 146 -6.50 -9.56 23.32
C GLY A 146 -5.79 -10.02 22.05
N SER A 147 -5.74 -11.33 21.83
CA SER A 147 -4.98 -11.98 20.75
C SER A 147 -5.39 -11.50 19.35
N GLY A 148 -4.48 -10.83 18.63
CA GLY A 148 -4.61 -10.52 17.21
C GLY A 148 -3.72 -9.35 16.77
N ASP A 149 -2.86 -9.56 15.77
CA ASP A 149 -1.98 -8.50 15.24
C ASP A 149 -2.77 -7.41 14.50
N VAL A 150 -2.87 -6.23 15.13
CA VAL A 150 -3.67 -5.10 14.64
C VAL A 150 -3.01 -4.31 13.48
N ASN A 151 -1.81 -4.72 13.03
CA ASN A 151 -1.03 -4.04 11.99
C ASN A 151 -1.13 -4.71 10.59
N ILE A 152 -1.93 -5.78 10.44
CA ILE A 152 -2.10 -6.49 9.17
C ILE A 152 -2.64 -5.53 8.09
N VAL A 153 -1.96 -5.46 6.94
CA VAL A 153 -2.48 -4.75 5.76
C VAL A 153 -3.76 -5.45 5.29
N PRO A 154 -4.95 -4.82 5.40
CA PRO A 154 -6.21 -5.51 5.07
C PRO A 154 -6.46 -5.55 3.55
N THR A 155 -5.63 -4.88 2.76
CA THR A 155 -5.68 -4.86 1.30
C THR A 155 -4.62 -5.77 0.67
N TYR A 156 -4.99 -6.32 -0.49
CA TYR A 156 -4.12 -7.00 -1.44
C TYR A 156 -4.13 -6.30 -2.81
N PHE A 157 -4.57 -5.04 -2.89
CA PHE A 157 -4.56 -4.28 -4.15
C PHE A 157 -3.15 -4.08 -4.71
N ASP A 158 -2.13 -4.08 -3.86
CA ASP A 158 -0.72 -4.14 -4.27
C ASP A 158 -0.32 -5.47 -4.93
N TYR A 159 -1.17 -6.50 -4.91
CA TYR A 159 -1.00 -7.72 -5.72
C TYR A 159 -2.03 -7.82 -6.88
N VAL A 160 -2.87 -6.79 -7.06
CA VAL A 160 -3.78 -6.67 -8.22
C VAL A 160 -3.11 -5.79 -9.28
N PRO A 161 -3.02 -6.23 -10.56
CA PRO A 161 -2.48 -5.42 -11.65
C PRO A 161 -3.14 -4.04 -11.73
N GLN A 162 -2.35 -2.98 -11.95
CA GLN A 162 -2.82 -1.58 -11.88
C GLN A 162 -4.05 -1.28 -12.75
N TYR A 163 -4.19 -1.93 -13.91
CA TYR A 163 -5.32 -1.75 -14.81
C TYR A 163 -6.66 -2.37 -14.33
N LEU A 164 -6.66 -3.10 -13.21
CA LEU A 164 -7.83 -3.78 -12.63
C LEU A 164 -8.27 -3.18 -11.27
N ARG A 165 -7.73 -2.02 -10.86
CA ARG A 165 -7.90 -1.44 -9.52
C ARG A 165 -9.00 -0.39 -9.38
#